data_AF-A0A1R1LP88-F1
#
_entry.id   AF-A0A1R1LP88-F1
#
_cell.length_a   1.000
_cell.length_b   1.000
_cell.length_c   1.000
_cell.angle_alpha   90.00
_cell.angle_beta   90.00
_cell.angle_gamma   90.00
#
_symmetry.space_group_name_H-M   'P 1'
#
loop_
_entity.id
_entity.type
_entity.pdbx_description
1 polymer ?
#
loop_
_entity_poly.entity_id
_entity_poly.type
_entity_poly.pdbx_seq_one_letter_code
_entity_poly.pdbx_strand_id
1 'polypeptide(L)'
;MAILPVRVLGDPILRTRAEDVTRFDDALARLVEDMHETMIAVGGVGLAAPQVGVGLRIFTWEVDDSSGHVVNPVLTVQDETQSGMEGCLSVPAIGGHTTRAQRATVTGVDVTGAPVTVTGEGMLARCLQHETDHLDGTLYLDRLDGDERRTVMAALRTDDWRAAVARVQDDRRDLEPAAASTGAARLRSAGTTGTAPHTARRPGSAGPGDGRVAGGAAPGASFFGGGR
;
A
#
# COMPACT_ATOMS: atom_id res chain seq x y z
N MET A 1 8.59 -10.80 15.54
CA MET A 1 9.79 -10.67 14.73
C MET A 1 10.03 -11.99 14.04
N ALA A 2 9.36 -12.11 12.91
CA ALA A 2 9.26 -13.29 12.07
C ALA A 2 9.25 -12.83 10.62
N ILE A 3 9.94 -13.57 9.75
CA ILE A 3 9.88 -13.29 8.32
C ILE A 3 8.69 -14.04 7.73
N LEU A 4 7.80 -13.30 7.08
CA LEU A 4 6.57 -13.82 6.52
C LEU A 4 6.80 -14.28 5.07
N PRO A 5 6.21 -15.42 4.66
CA PRO A 5 6.32 -15.88 3.29
C PRO A 5 5.55 -14.94 2.36
N VAL A 6 6.27 -14.34 1.42
CA VAL A 6 5.67 -13.45 0.41
C VAL A 6 5.01 -14.29 -0.69
N ARG A 7 3.73 -13.99 -0.94
CA ARG A 7 2.90 -14.57 -2.01
C ARG A 7 3.34 -14.06 -3.37
N VAL A 8 3.23 -14.93 -4.37
CA VAL A 8 3.62 -14.64 -5.75
C VAL A 8 2.39 -14.65 -6.67
N LEU A 9 2.52 -13.98 -7.82
CA LEU A 9 1.48 -13.91 -8.84
C LEU A 9 0.89 -15.29 -9.14
N GLY A 10 -0.43 -15.39 -9.02
CA GLY A 10 -1.18 -16.64 -9.11
C GLY A 10 -1.95 -16.95 -7.81
N ASP A 11 -1.48 -16.43 -6.67
CA ASP A 11 -2.24 -16.48 -5.41
C ASP A 11 -3.46 -15.53 -5.48
N PRO A 12 -4.71 -16.02 -5.28
CA PRO A 12 -5.92 -15.21 -5.36
C PRO A 12 -5.94 -14.01 -4.41
N ILE A 13 -5.22 -14.06 -3.28
CA ILE A 13 -5.21 -12.96 -2.31
C ILE A 13 -4.62 -11.67 -2.91
N LEU A 14 -3.68 -11.80 -3.87
CA LEU A 14 -3.07 -10.67 -4.57
C LEU A 14 -4.03 -9.97 -5.55
N ARG A 15 -5.19 -10.60 -5.82
CA ARG A 15 -6.23 -10.10 -6.72
C ARG A 15 -7.55 -9.79 -6.00
N THR A 16 -7.55 -9.89 -4.67
CA THR A 16 -8.72 -9.67 -3.83
C THR A 16 -8.58 -8.35 -3.09
N ARG A 17 -9.60 -7.49 -3.12
CA ARG A 17 -9.61 -6.27 -2.30
C ARG A 17 -9.51 -6.65 -0.82
N ALA A 18 -8.55 -6.03 -0.12
CA ALA A 18 -8.34 -6.22 1.30
C ALA A 18 -9.47 -5.57 2.13
N GLU A 19 -9.76 -6.18 3.28
CA GLU A 19 -10.77 -5.72 4.24
C GLU A 19 -10.20 -4.62 5.16
N ASP A 20 -11.06 -3.69 5.55
CA ASP A 20 -10.68 -2.62 6.46
C ASP A 20 -10.39 -3.21 7.85
N VAL A 21 -9.34 -2.72 8.50
CA VAL A 21 -8.99 -3.07 9.88
C VAL A 21 -9.96 -2.38 10.83
N THR A 22 -10.66 -3.16 11.65
CA THR A 22 -11.61 -2.64 12.65
C THR A 22 -11.14 -2.84 14.10
N ARG A 23 -10.00 -3.51 14.31
CA ARG A 23 -9.46 -3.86 15.62
C ARG A 23 -7.98 -3.48 15.70
N PHE A 24 -7.65 -2.66 16.69
CA PHE A 24 -6.32 -2.12 16.93
C PHE A 24 -5.80 -2.71 18.24
N ASP A 25 -5.08 -3.83 18.12
CA ASP A 25 -4.55 -4.57 19.26
C ASP A 25 -3.10 -5.01 19.00
N ASP A 26 -2.51 -5.71 19.97
CA ASP A 26 -1.13 -6.16 19.87
C ASP A 26 -0.89 -7.11 18.69
N ALA A 27 -1.93 -7.80 18.17
CA ALA A 27 -1.78 -8.66 17.00
C ALA A 27 -1.59 -7.83 15.72
N LEU A 28 -2.30 -6.71 15.60
CA LEU A 28 -2.08 -5.74 14.53
C LEU A 28 -0.66 -5.16 14.60
N ALA A 29 -0.22 -4.75 15.79
CA ALA A 29 1.13 -4.19 15.99
C ALA A 29 2.23 -5.20 15.61
N ARG A 30 2.09 -6.46 16.05
CA ARG A 30 3.01 -7.54 15.67
C ARG A 30 3.03 -7.81 14.16
N LEU A 31 1.86 -7.81 13.52
CA LEU A 31 1.77 -8.03 12.07
C LEU A 31 2.51 -6.93 11.30
N VAL A 32 2.33 -5.66 11.68
CA VAL A 32 3.03 -4.53 11.05
C VAL A 32 4.55 -4.65 11.20
N GLU A 33 5.02 -5.01 12.40
CA GLU A 33 6.44 -5.23 12.65
C GLU A 33 7.00 -6.39 11.80
N ASP A 34 6.33 -7.55 11.81
CA ASP A 34 6.73 -8.72 11.01
C ASP A 34 6.72 -8.39 9.50
N MET A 35 5.77 -7.57 9.04
CA MET A 35 5.74 -7.07 7.65
C MET A 35 6.92 -6.16 7.33
N HIS A 36 7.27 -5.22 8.23
CA HIS A 36 8.39 -4.30 8.04
C HIS A 36 9.73 -5.07 8.00
N GLU A 37 9.94 -6.00 8.92
CA GLU A 37 11.09 -6.90 8.89
C GLU A 37 11.15 -7.73 7.62
N THR A 38 10.02 -8.30 7.19
CA THR A 38 9.94 -9.10 5.96
C THR A 38 10.35 -8.26 4.77
N MET A 39 9.84 -7.04 4.66
CA MET A 39 10.16 -6.09 3.59
C MET A 39 11.67 -5.84 3.51
N ILE A 40 12.31 -5.52 4.64
CA ILE A 40 13.76 -5.29 4.72
C ILE A 40 14.54 -6.55 4.35
N ALA A 41 14.18 -7.70 4.93
CA ALA A 41 14.89 -8.96 4.75
C ALA A 41 14.92 -9.43 3.28
N VAL A 42 13.93 -9.04 2.48
CA VAL A 42 13.85 -9.38 1.05
C VAL A 42 14.26 -8.22 0.13
N GLY A 43 14.82 -7.15 0.67
CA GLY A 43 15.30 -5.98 -0.09
C GLY A 43 14.18 -5.15 -0.75
N GLY A 44 12.99 -5.18 -0.17
CA GLY A 44 11.86 -4.35 -0.60
C GLY A 44 11.90 -2.94 -0.03
N VAL A 45 11.20 -2.02 -0.69
CA VAL A 45 10.97 -0.64 -0.23
C VAL A 45 9.52 -0.39 0.20
N GLY A 46 8.66 -1.39 -0.01
CA GLY A 46 7.25 -1.39 0.32
C GLY A 46 6.72 -2.83 0.40
N LEU A 47 5.75 -3.05 1.29
CA LEU A 47 5.07 -4.34 1.43
C LEU A 47 3.65 -4.16 1.96
N ALA A 48 2.67 -4.62 1.19
CA ALA A 48 1.26 -4.67 1.56
C ALA A 48 0.88 -6.04 2.17
N ALA A 49 -0.03 -6.03 3.15
CA ALA A 49 -0.45 -7.23 3.87
C ALA A 49 -0.95 -8.40 2.97
N PRO A 50 -1.66 -8.16 1.84
CA PRO A 50 -2.01 -9.23 0.91
C PRO A 50 -0.80 -10.01 0.39
N GLN A 51 0.35 -9.34 0.25
CA GLN A 51 1.59 -9.97 -0.19
C GLN A 51 2.15 -10.95 0.84
N VAL A 52 1.77 -10.90 2.11
CA VAL A 52 2.11 -11.92 3.13
C VAL A 52 0.94 -12.86 3.43
N GLY A 53 -0.11 -12.81 2.61
CA GLY A 53 -1.28 -13.66 2.75
C GLY A 53 -2.32 -13.16 3.75
N VAL A 54 -2.27 -11.89 4.13
CA VAL A 54 -3.21 -11.28 5.07
C VAL A 54 -4.09 -10.27 4.33
N GLY A 55 -5.39 -10.54 4.27
CA GLY A 55 -6.36 -9.72 3.52
C GLY A 55 -6.81 -8.45 4.24
N LEU A 56 -5.90 -7.70 4.86
CA LEU A 56 -6.19 -6.47 5.59
C LEU A 56 -5.58 -5.24 4.91
N ARG A 57 -6.22 -4.08 5.04
CA ARG A 57 -5.75 -2.82 4.45
C ARG A 57 -4.59 -2.21 5.23
N ILE A 58 -3.40 -2.79 5.08
CA ILE A 58 -2.17 -2.38 5.78
C ILE A 58 -1.02 -2.43 4.80
N PHE A 59 -0.17 -1.41 4.79
CA PHE A 59 1.16 -1.51 4.17
C PHE A 59 2.22 -0.81 5.00
N THR A 60 3.47 -1.23 4.80
CA THR A 60 4.70 -0.60 5.32
C THR A 60 5.57 -0.14 4.16
N TRP A 61 6.44 0.85 4.41
CA TRP A 61 7.44 1.31 3.44
C TRP A 61 8.75 1.71 4.12
N GLU A 62 9.81 1.73 3.32
CA GLU A 62 11.09 2.38 3.62
C GLU A 62 11.69 2.87 2.30
N VAL A 63 11.72 4.18 2.10
CA VAL A 63 12.22 4.85 0.91
C VAL A 63 13.07 6.05 1.35
N ASP A 64 14.36 6.03 1.01
CA ASP A 64 15.33 7.02 1.46
C ASP A 64 15.30 7.17 2.99
N ASP A 65 15.12 8.39 3.51
CA ASP A 65 15.01 8.67 4.94
C ASP A 65 13.56 8.59 5.49
N SER A 66 12.61 8.06 4.69
CA SER A 66 11.20 7.93 5.07
C SER A 66 10.80 6.47 5.22
N SER A 67 10.41 6.07 6.43
CA SER A 67 9.82 4.77 6.71
C SER A 67 8.57 4.89 7.57
N GLY A 68 7.74 3.86 7.53
CA GLY A 68 6.55 3.78 8.37
C GLY A 68 5.53 2.79 7.86
N HIS A 69 4.35 2.86 8.43
CA HIS A 69 3.19 2.05 8.05
C HIS A 69 1.92 2.88 8.08
N VAL A 70 0.91 2.38 7.38
CA VAL A 70 -0.43 2.94 7.42
C VAL A 70 -1.48 1.84 7.37
N VAL A 71 -2.47 1.99 8.22
CA VAL A 71 -3.65 1.14 8.33
C VAL A 71 -4.84 1.90 7.75
N ASN A 72 -5.67 1.18 6.99
CA ASN A 72 -6.82 1.71 6.25
C ASN A 72 -6.47 2.93 5.36
N PRO A 73 -5.44 2.84 4.50
CA PRO A 73 -5.01 3.97 3.70
C PRO A 73 -6.05 4.43 2.69
N VAL A 74 -6.12 5.74 2.51
CA VAL A 74 -6.83 6.45 1.45
C VAL A 74 -5.82 7.28 0.66
N LEU A 75 -5.68 6.97 -0.63
CA LEU A 75 -4.75 7.61 -1.54
C LEU A 75 -5.40 8.82 -2.24
N THR A 76 -4.68 9.92 -2.29
CA THR A 76 -4.94 11.07 -3.17
C THR A 76 -3.69 11.35 -3.99
N VAL A 77 -3.86 11.62 -5.29
CA VAL A 77 -2.77 11.90 -6.22
C VAL A 77 -2.98 13.23 -6.92
N GLN A 78 -1.88 13.82 -7.41
CA GLN A 78 -1.92 15.00 -8.26
C GLN A 78 -1.87 14.62 -9.75
N ASP A 79 -2.17 15.59 -10.62
CA ASP A 79 -2.27 15.36 -12.08
C ASP A 79 -0.90 15.17 -12.75
N GLU A 80 0.17 15.76 -12.22
CA GLU A 80 1.52 15.60 -12.78
C GLU A 80 1.97 14.14 -12.65
N THR A 81 2.51 13.58 -13.73
CA THR A 81 2.89 12.17 -13.82
C THR A 81 4.40 11.96 -14.00
N GLN A 82 4.87 10.82 -13.53
CA GLN A 82 6.21 10.28 -13.75
C GLN A 82 6.13 8.90 -14.41
N SER A 83 7.11 8.58 -15.25
CA SER A 83 7.35 7.23 -15.74
C SER A 83 8.67 6.72 -15.17
N GLY A 84 8.74 5.43 -14.86
CA GLY A 84 9.90 4.81 -14.24
C GLY A 84 9.71 3.31 -14.08
N MET A 85 10.83 2.59 -13.98
CA MET A 85 10.84 1.15 -13.75
C MET A 85 10.15 0.83 -12.41
N GLU A 86 9.25 -0.14 -12.42
CA GLU A 86 8.60 -0.67 -11.24
C GLU A 86 8.75 -2.20 -11.22
N GLY A 87 9.06 -2.72 -10.03
CA GLY A 87 9.08 -4.14 -9.73
C GLY A 87 8.15 -4.45 -8.57
N CYS A 88 7.93 -5.72 -8.28
CA CYS A 88 7.08 -6.15 -7.17
C CYS A 88 7.65 -7.43 -6.54
N LEU A 89 7.69 -7.50 -5.22
CA LEU A 89 8.14 -8.71 -4.49
C LEU A 89 7.30 -9.95 -4.80
N SER A 90 6.05 -9.74 -5.25
CA SER A 90 5.10 -10.77 -5.67
C SER A 90 5.22 -11.14 -7.16
N VAL A 91 6.03 -10.43 -7.93
CA VAL A 91 6.29 -10.69 -9.36
C VAL A 91 7.81 -10.74 -9.56
N PRO A 92 8.48 -11.81 -9.07
CA PRO A 92 9.93 -11.82 -8.97
C PRO A 92 10.62 -11.77 -10.34
N ALA A 93 11.81 -11.19 -10.37
CA ALA A 93 12.70 -11.08 -11.53
C ALA A 93 12.17 -10.31 -12.75
N ILE A 94 10.96 -9.76 -12.68
CA ILE A 94 10.33 -9.04 -13.78
C ILE A 94 9.91 -7.65 -13.28
N GLY A 95 10.24 -6.64 -14.08
CA GLY A 95 9.81 -5.26 -13.90
C GLY A 95 9.27 -4.69 -15.20
N GLY A 96 8.70 -3.49 -15.14
CA GLY A 96 8.25 -2.74 -16.31
C GLY A 96 8.05 -1.28 -15.97
N HIS A 97 8.11 -0.40 -16.96
CA HIS A 97 7.86 1.02 -16.75
C HIS A 97 6.37 1.26 -16.55
N THR A 98 6.03 1.99 -15.49
CA THR A 98 4.65 2.37 -15.23
C THR A 98 4.56 3.87 -15.00
N THR A 99 3.45 4.41 -15.48
CA THR A 99 3.06 5.80 -15.23
C THR A 99 2.37 5.91 -13.87
N ARG A 100 2.88 6.80 -13.03
CA ARG A 100 2.39 7.11 -11.68
C ARG A 100 2.26 8.61 -11.53
N ALA A 101 1.49 9.09 -10.57
CA ALA A 101 1.55 10.50 -10.19
C ALA A 101 2.93 10.83 -9.61
N GLN A 102 3.46 12.00 -9.94
CA GLN A 102 4.72 12.54 -9.42
C GLN A 102 4.64 12.79 -7.93
N ARG A 103 3.45 13.11 -7.42
CA ARG A 103 3.17 13.36 -6.00
C ARG A 103 1.92 12.61 -5.54
N ALA A 104 2.02 11.98 -4.37
CA ALA A 104 0.94 11.23 -3.75
C ALA A 104 0.87 11.51 -2.24
N THR A 105 -0.34 11.55 -1.72
CA THR A 105 -0.64 11.65 -0.30
C THR A 105 -1.48 10.45 0.11
N VAL A 106 -1.09 9.77 1.18
CA VAL A 106 -1.89 8.72 1.81
C VAL A 106 -2.27 9.19 3.21
N THR A 107 -3.56 9.10 3.53
CA THR A 107 -4.10 9.29 4.88
C THR A 107 -4.60 7.97 5.43
N GLY A 108 -4.61 7.82 6.75
CA GLY A 108 -5.09 6.61 7.42
C GLY A 108 -4.87 6.71 8.91
N VAL A 109 -4.57 5.58 9.54
CA VAL A 109 -4.20 5.53 10.96
C VAL A 109 -2.98 4.63 11.19
N ASP A 110 -2.34 4.75 12.35
CA ASP A 110 -1.31 3.82 12.80
C ASP A 110 -1.91 2.58 13.50
N VAL A 111 -1.05 1.74 14.08
CA VAL A 111 -1.44 0.52 14.81
C VAL A 111 -2.23 0.80 16.10
N THR A 112 -2.20 2.04 16.60
CA THR A 112 -2.97 2.50 17.77
C THR A 112 -4.31 3.13 17.37
N GLY A 113 -4.51 3.38 16.07
CA GLY A 113 -5.67 4.12 15.55
C GLY A 113 -5.47 5.63 15.51
N ALA A 114 -4.26 6.13 15.81
CA ALA A 114 -3.98 7.57 15.71
C ALA A 114 -3.87 7.98 14.23
N PRO A 115 -4.38 9.16 13.82
CA PRO A 115 -4.32 9.59 12.43
C PRO A 115 -2.89 9.71 11.90
N VAL A 116 -2.66 9.21 10.69
CA VAL A 116 -1.40 9.32 9.95
C VAL A 116 -1.65 9.99 8.61
N THR A 117 -0.72 10.83 8.19
CA THR A 117 -0.67 11.39 6.83
C THR A 117 0.77 11.38 6.35
N VAL A 118 1.00 10.74 5.21
CA VAL A 118 2.29 10.72 4.51
C VAL A 118 2.11 11.33 3.14
N THR A 119 3.01 12.22 2.75
CA THR A 119 3.05 12.79 1.42
C THR A 119 4.45 12.66 0.88
N GLY A 120 4.56 12.16 -0.34
CA GLY A 120 5.83 11.96 -1.02
C GLY A 120 5.77 12.38 -2.48
N GLU A 121 6.96 12.50 -3.05
CA GLU A 121 7.21 12.74 -4.47
C GLU A 121 8.15 11.64 -5.00
N GLY A 122 8.26 11.51 -6.32
CA GLY A 122 9.22 10.59 -6.96
C GLY A 122 9.03 9.15 -6.49
N MET A 123 10.09 8.54 -5.95
CA MET A 123 10.08 7.15 -5.52
C MET A 123 9.09 6.88 -4.38
N LEU A 124 8.99 7.78 -3.39
CA LEU A 124 8.02 7.61 -2.30
C LEU A 124 6.59 7.70 -2.84
N ALA A 125 6.30 8.66 -3.73
CA ALA A 125 4.98 8.74 -4.36
C ALA A 125 4.61 7.45 -5.12
N ARG A 126 5.58 6.86 -5.85
CA ARG A 126 5.40 5.59 -6.56
C ARG A 126 5.13 4.44 -5.59
N CYS A 127 5.91 4.33 -4.52
CA CYS A 127 5.73 3.33 -3.46
C CYS A 127 4.32 3.43 -2.85
N LEU A 128 3.90 4.61 -2.41
CA LEU A 128 2.55 4.81 -1.83
C LEU A 128 1.42 4.38 -2.77
N GLN A 129 1.53 4.68 -4.07
CA GLN A 129 0.56 4.25 -5.07
C GLN A 129 0.60 2.74 -5.33
N HIS A 130 1.79 2.14 -5.36
CA HIS A 130 2.00 0.70 -5.53
C HIS A 130 1.39 -0.09 -4.38
N GLU A 131 1.73 0.28 -3.16
CA GLU A 131 1.23 -0.44 -1.98
C GLU A 131 -0.27 -0.27 -1.81
N THR A 132 -0.83 0.89 -2.16
CA THR A 132 -2.29 1.07 -2.15
C THR A 132 -2.98 0.20 -3.21
N ASP A 133 -2.42 0.08 -4.43
CA ASP A 133 -2.97 -0.79 -5.47
C ASP A 133 -3.08 -2.25 -4.99
N HIS A 134 -2.08 -2.74 -4.25
CA HIS A 134 -2.11 -4.09 -3.68
C HIS A 134 -3.30 -4.32 -2.76
N LEU A 135 -3.70 -3.31 -1.98
CA LEU A 135 -4.86 -3.38 -1.09
C LEU A 135 -6.19 -3.43 -1.86
N ASP A 136 -6.18 -3.00 -3.12
CA ASP A 136 -7.32 -3.06 -4.03
C ASP A 136 -7.25 -4.26 -5.00
N GLY A 137 -6.29 -5.18 -4.80
CA GLY A 137 -6.11 -6.36 -5.65
C GLY A 137 -5.51 -6.05 -7.02
N THR A 138 -4.91 -4.88 -7.17
CA THR A 138 -4.26 -4.40 -8.38
C THR A 138 -2.75 -4.59 -8.28
N LEU A 139 -2.12 -4.98 -9.39
CA LEU A 139 -0.68 -5.10 -9.50
C LEU A 139 -0.15 -4.07 -10.49
N TYR A 140 1.13 -3.70 -10.38
CA TYR A 140 1.76 -2.80 -11.37
C TYR A 140 1.62 -3.31 -12.82
N LEU A 141 1.53 -4.63 -12.99
CA LEU A 141 1.26 -5.29 -14.27
C LEU A 141 -0.01 -4.76 -14.94
N ASP A 142 -1.02 -4.34 -14.19
CA ASP A 142 -2.28 -3.84 -14.73
C ASP A 142 -2.16 -2.41 -15.29
N ARG A 143 -1.07 -1.71 -14.95
CA ARG A 143 -0.74 -0.36 -15.44
C ARG A 143 0.16 -0.35 -16.67
N LEU A 144 0.75 -1.48 -17.03
CA LEU A 144 1.56 -1.61 -18.24
C LEU A 144 0.68 -1.52 -19.49
N ASP A 145 1.18 -0.83 -20.52
CA ASP A 145 0.52 -0.65 -21.81
C ASP A 145 1.41 -1.05 -23.00
N GLY A 146 0.82 -0.98 -24.20
CA GLY A 146 1.54 -1.14 -25.46
C GLY A 146 2.40 -2.40 -25.60
N ASP A 147 3.61 -2.21 -26.09
CA ASP A 147 4.58 -3.26 -26.41
C ASP A 147 5.29 -3.80 -25.17
N GLU A 148 5.48 -2.94 -24.17
CA GLU A 148 6.07 -3.33 -22.89
C GLU A 148 5.17 -4.31 -22.14
N ARG A 149 3.86 -4.04 -22.08
CA ARG A 149 2.88 -4.99 -21.54
C ARG A 149 3.00 -6.34 -22.23
N ARG A 150 3.03 -6.38 -23.57
CA ARG A 150 3.12 -7.65 -24.31
C ARG A 150 4.39 -8.40 -23.96
N THR A 151 5.51 -7.69 -23.86
CA THR A 151 6.83 -8.24 -23.51
C THR A 151 6.83 -8.81 -22.09
N VAL A 152 6.39 -8.04 -21.10
CA VAL A 152 6.31 -8.46 -19.69
C VAL A 152 5.35 -9.65 -19.53
N MET A 153 4.18 -9.61 -20.16
CA MET A 153 3.22 -10.72 -20.09
C MET A 153 3.72 -11.99 -20.80
N ALA A 154 4.58 -11.87 -21.81
CA ALA A 154 5.25 -13.02 -22.42
C ALA A 154 6.33 -13.59 -21.48
N ALA A 155 7.12 -12.73 -20.83
CA ALA A 155 8.15 -13.12 -19.86
C ALA A 155 7.56 -13.90 -18.67
N LEU A 156 6.36 -13.55 -18.19
CA LEU A 156 5.66 -14.30 -17.13
C LEU A 156 5.29 -15.75 -17.52
N ARG A 157 5.38 -16.14 -18.79
CA ARG A 157 5.04 -17.49 -19.27
C ARG A 157 6.26 -18.38 -19.48
N THR A 158 7.48 -17.87 -19.27
CA THR A 158 8.73 -18.60 -19.51
C THR A 158 9.07 -19.51 -18.34
N ASP A 159 9.90 -20.52 -18.61
CA ASP A 159 10.45 -21.39 -17.56
C ASP A 159 11.43 -20.64 -16.65
N ASP A 160 12.10 -19.60 -17.16
CA ASP A 160 12.97 -18.73 -16.37
C ASP A 160 12.20 -18.03 -15.24
N TRP A 161 11.01 -17.52 -15.55
CA TRP A 161 10.16 -16.90 -14.53
C TRP A 161 9.64 -17.92 -13.52
N ARG A 162 9.22 -19.11 -13.98
CA ARG A 162 8.83 -20.21 -13.07
C ARG A 162 9.97 -20.62 -12.15
N ALA A 163 11.20 -20.67 -12.67
CA ALA A 163 12.39 -20.96 -11.88
C ALA A 163 12.71 -19.82 -10.89
N ALA A 164 12.49 -18.57 -11.26
CA ALA A 164 12.63 -17.43 -10.34
C ALA A 164 11.60 -17.49 -9.20
N VAL A 165 10.36 -17.85 -9.49
CA VAL A 165 9.32 -18.08 -8.48
C VAL A 165 9.73 -19.22 -7.53
N ALA A 166 10.19 -20.35 -8.06
CA ALA A 166 10.62 -21.49 -7.24
C ALA A 166 11.79 -21.11 -6.32
N ARG A 167 12.82 -20.43 -6.85
CA ARG A 167 13.94 -19.92 -6.03
C ARG A 167 13.46 -19.01 -4.91
N VAL A 168 12.61 -18.04 -5.21
CA VAL A 168 12.08 -17.13 -4.19
C VAL A 168 11.28 -17.87 -3.12
N GLN A 169 10.53 -18.91 -3.49
CA GLN A 169 9.77 -19.71 -2.53
C GLN A 169 10.67 -20.62 -1.68
N ASP A 170 11.79 -21.11 -2.23
CA ASP A 170 12.75 -21.95 -1.51
C ASP A 170 13.70 -21.11 -0.64
N ASP A 171 14.29 -20.04 -1.16
CA ASP A 171 15.17 -19.12 -0.42
C ASP A 171 14.46 -18.51 0.80
N ARG A 172 13.14 -18.27 0.67
CA ARG A 172 12.31 -17.73 1.76
C ARG A 172 11.76 -18.80 2.69
N ARG A 173 11.93 -20.09 2.39
CA ARG A 173 11.56 -21.19 3.28
C ARG A 173 12.49 -21.28 4.49
N ASP A 174 13.74 -20.88 4.29
CA ASP A 174 14.80 -20.88 5.32
C ASP A 174 14.78 -19.61 6.18
N LEU A 175 13.95 -18.63 5.82
CA LEU A 175 13.62 -17.50 6.68
C LEU A 175 12.55 -17.97 7.67
N GLU A 176 13.00 -18.43 8.85
CA GLU A 176 12.21 -19.07 9.92
C GLU A 176 10.78 -18.48 10.08
N PRO A 177 9.71 -19.28 9.94
CA PRO A 177 8.36 -18.83 10.24
C PRO A 177 8.09 -18.92 11.75
N ALA A 178 7.85 -17.78 12.42
CA ALA A 178 7.15 -17.86 13.70
C ALA A 178 5.72 -18.36 13.43
N ALA A 179 5.34 -19.41 14.17
CA ALA A 179 4.08 -20.12 14.05
C ALA A 179 2.91 -19.18 13.73
N ALA A 180 2.31 -19.39 12.55
CA ALA A 180 1.11 -18.72 12.12
C ALA A 180 0.08 -18.75 13.26
N SER A 181 -0.20 -17.58 13.84
CA SER A 181 -1.35 -17.46 14.72
C SER A 181 -2.58 -17.64 13.85
N THR A 182 -3.13 -18.85 13.90
CA THR A 182 -4.47 -19.19 13.42
C THR A 182 -5.46 -18.25 14.10
N GLY A 183 -5.74 -17.14 13.44
CA GLY A 183 -6.55 -16.04 13.97
C GLY A 183 -7.45 -15.38 12.93
N ALA A 184 -7.63 -15.98 11.75
CA ALA A 184 -8.74 -15.62 10.86
C ALA A 184 -10.03 -16.27 11.39
N ALA A 185 -10.45 -15.89 12.59
CA ALA A 185 -11.79 -16.16 13.05
C ALA A 185 -12.73 -15.33 12.17
N ARG A 186 -13.51 -16.02 11.34
CA ARG A 186 -14.65 -15.45 10.59
C ARG A 186 -15.51 -14.63 11.56
N LEU A 187 -15.38 -13.30 11.52
CA LEU A 187 -16.32 -12.37 12.15
C LEU A 187 -17.61 -12.40 11.33
N ARG A 188 -18.49 -13.35 11.64
CA ARG A 188 -19.87 -13.32 11.14
C ARG A 188 -20.58 -12.16 11.83
N SER A 189 -21.07 -11.22 11.04
CA SER A 189 -22.04 -10.23 11.50
C SER A 189 -23.31 -10.95 11.95
N ALA A 190 -23.59 -10.92 13.25
CA ALA A 190 -24.89 -11.29 13.76
C ALA A 190 -25.89 -10.20 13.32
N GLY A 191 -26.68 -10.51 12.30
CA GLY A 191 -27.81 -9.68 11.89
C GLY A 191 -28.81 -9.56 13.03
N THR A 192 -29.05 -8.33 13.48
CA THR A 192 -30.24 -7.99 14.26
C THR A 192 -31.08 -7.10 13.37
N THR A 193 -32.15 -7.67 12.80
CA THR A 193 -33.21 -6.91 12.15
C THR A 193 -34.24 -6.55 13.22
N GLY A 194 -34.63 -5.27 13.30
CA GLY A 194 -35.63 -4.85 14.26
C GLY A 194 -35.90 -3.36 14.32
N THR A 195 -36.64 -2.85 13.33
CA THR A 195 -37.70 -1.82 13.45
C THR A 195 -37.35 -0.38 13.86
N ALA A 196 -37.49 0.55 12.91
CA ALA A 196 -37.86 1.96 13.13
C ALA A 196 -39.41 2.08 13.25
N PRO A 197 -40.07 3.26 13.43
CA PRO A 197 -39.56 4.64 13.57
C PRO A 197 -40.26 5.48 14.67
N HIS A 198 -39.76 6.69 14.97
CA HIS A 198 -40.66 7.79 15.36
C HIS A 198 -40.12 9.19 14.97
N THR A 199 -41.10 10.03 14.70
CA THR A 199 -41.19 11.28 13.94
C THR A 199 -40.55 12.57 14.48
N ALA A 200 -40.15 13.42 13.52
CA ALA A 200 -40.35 14.88 13.42
C ALA A 200 -39.69 15.86 14.42
N ARG A 201 -38.96 16.86 13.88
CA ARG A 201 -39.43 18.27 13.69
C ARG A 201 -38.24 19.24 13.46
N ARG A 202 -38.31 20.05 12.40
CA ARG A 202 -37.56 21.32 12.16
C ARG A 202 -38.43 22.51 12.63
N PRO A 203 -37.99 23.81 12.77
CA PRO A 203 -37.02 24.54 11.91
C PRO A 203 -36.19 25.70 12.55
N GLY A 204 -35.41 26.41 11.68
CA GLY A 204 -34.92 27.81 11.82
C GLY A 204 -33.41 27.94 12.09
N SER A 205 -32.47 28.51 11.30
CA SER A 205 -32.33 29.69 10.40
C SER A 205 -31.62 30.89 11.07
N ALA A 206 -30.38 31.20 10.65
CA ALA A 206 -29.80 32.55 10.49
C ALA A 206 -28.35 32.45 9.97
N GLY A 207 -27.99 33.31 9.00
CA GLY A 207 -26.71 33.32 8.28
C GLY A 207 -25.63 34.28 8.85
N PRO A 208 -24.89 35.02 7.99
CA PRO A 208 -23.46 34.79 7.79
C PRO A 208 -22.56 35.92 8.29
N GLY A 209 -21.27 35.62 8.50
CA GLY A 209 -20.21 36.58 8.85
C GLY A 209 -19.06 36.54 7.84
N ASP A 210 -18.86 37.68 7.20
CA ASP A 210 -17.88 37.99 6.14
C ASP A 210 -16.51 38.34 6.74
N GLY A 211 -15.42 38.17 5.98
CA GLY A 211 -14.07 38.49 6.44
C GLY A 211 -12.95 38.19 5.43
N ARG A 212 -12.82 39.04 4.39
CA ARG A 212 -11.58 39.21 3.59
C ARG A 212 -10.44 39.71 4.51
N VAL A 213 -9.13 39.60 4.21
CA VAL A 213 -8.36 40.28 3.14
C VAL A 213 -6.87 39.81 3.21
N ALA A 214 -6.22 39.68 2.03
CA ALA A 214 -4.79 39.82 1.65
C ALA A 214 -3.69 39.13 2.49
N GLY A 215 -2.57 38.65 1.94
CA GLY A 215 -1.83 38.92 0.70
C GLY A 215 -0.34 38.89 1.07
N GLY A 216 0.54 38.44 0.18
CA GLY A 216 1.99 38.52 0.43
C GLY A 216 2.80 37.51 -0.36
N ALA A 217 3.70 38.02 -1.19
CA ALA A 217 4.50 37.31 -2.17
C ALA A 217 5.75 36.60 -1.60
N ALA A 218 6.30 35.70 -2.42
CA ALA A 218 7.63 35.08 -2.36
C ALA A 218 8.79 36.13 -2.44
N PRO A 219 10.09 35.77 -2.59
CA PRO A 219 10.76 34.45 -2.62
C PRO A 219 12.05 34.36 -1.76
N GLY A 220 12.62 33.16 -1.65
CA GLY A 220 13.95 32.94 -1.07
C GLY A 220 14.64 31.72 -1.69
N ALA A 221 15.47 31.97 -2.69
CA ALA A 221 16.35 31.00 -3.34
C ALA A 221 17.56 30.65 -2.46
N SER A 222 18.10 29.44 -2.60
CA SER A 222 19.53 29.05 -2.48
C SER A 222 19.68 27.56 -2.82
N PHE A 223 20.21 27.21 -3.99
CA PHE A 223 21.62 26.84 -4.23
C PHE A 223 22.04 25.49 -3.62
N PHE A 224 22.21 24.48 -4.47
CA PHE A 224 23.51 23.83 -4.67
C PHE A 224 23.53 23.13 -6.03
N GLY A 225 24.48 23.52 -6.87
CA GLY A 225 24.90 22.76 -8.03
C GLY A 225 26.20 22.00 -7.75
N GLY A 226 26.48 21.01 -8.60
CA GLY A 226 27.84 20.77 -9.06
C GLY A 226 28.50 19.46 -8.63
N GLY A 227 28.83 18.64 -9.64
CA GLY A 227 29.93 17.67 -9.66
C GLY A 227 29.48 16.23 -9.41
N ARG A 228 29.70 15.27 -10.31
CA ARG A 228 30.53 15.16 -11.51
C ARG A 228 29.86 14.24 -12.52
#